data_AF-A0AAE0U0Y2-F1
#
_entry.id   AF-A0AAE0U0Y2-F1
#
_cell.length_a   1.000
_cell.length_b   1.000
_cell.length_c   1.000
_cell.angle_alpha   90.00
_cell.angle_beta   90.00
_cell.angle_gamma   90.00
#
_symmetry.space_group_name_H-M   'P 1'
#
loop_
_entity.id
_entity.type
_entity.pdbx_description
1 polymer ?
#
loop_
_entity_poly.entity_id
_entity_poly.type
_entity_poly.pdbx_seq_one_letter_code
_entity_poly.pdbx_strand_id
1 'polypeptide(L)'
;MLARLLPLLVAVGAAVAAPVSSAAGATKYFFVFGDSYTSSGFSINGAKPSASNPMGNPALPGNTQSGGLTWPGFLATQLNTSLTLTFNFAVAGATVDNSIVQAYMSSVPSIADQVKTWTNNLKSKPTYAPWTPETALFGVWIGVNDVGNSFTQSGEEARLNKDLDRYFSLLGTLYAGGARNFALLNIPPTNKIPQMKSNAKVADLVAAIKQWNSQLPTRVDAFQTANPGANVTVVDTNPPWETALANPKAYGTPDVSCTNANGKSCLWHDSYHPGVAIQKLVAQTVAAALNGTFF
;
A
#
# COMPACT_ATOMS: atom_id res chain seq x y z
N MET A 1 -41.51 37.53 26.36
CA MET A 1 -40.22 37.55 25.64
C MET A 1 -39.55 36.19 25.81
N LEU A 2 -39.71 35.29 24.83
CA LEU A 2 -38.89 34.09 24.71
C LEU A 2 -38.43 33.98 23.26
N ALA A 3 -37.12 34.05 23.07
CA ALA A 3 -36.45 34.14 21.80
C ALA A 3 -36.55 32.83 21.01
N ARG A 4 -36.90 32.94 19.74
CA ARG A 4 -36.82 31.86 18.75
C ARG A 4 -35.34 31.56 18.47
N LEU A 5 -34.88 30.37 18.83
CA LEU A 5 -33.60 29.82 18.37
C LEU A 5 -33.77 29.31 16.93
N LEU A 6 -33.13 29.98 15.97
CA LEU A 6 -32.96 29.43 14.63
C LEU A 6 -31.88 28.33 14.67
N PRO A 7 -32.07 27.21 13.96
CA PRO A 7 -31.03 26.22 13.80
C PRO A 7 -29.93 26.76 12.87
N LEU A 8 -28.70 26.81 13.39
CA LEU A 8 -27.51 27.12 12.61
C LEU A 8 -27.22 25.94 11.68
N LEU A 9 -27.51 26.09 10.37
CA LEU A 9 -27.04 25.14 9.37
C LEU A 9 -25.50 25.18 9.34
N VAL A 10 -24.86 24.14 9.85
CA VAL A 10 -23.44 23.90 9.62
C VAL A 10 -23.32 23.33 8.21
N ALA A 11 -22.91 24.18 7.26
CA ALA A 11 -22.53 23.73 5.92
C ALA A 11 -21.27 22.85 6.05
N VAL A 12 -21.43 21.54 5.87
CA VAL A 12 -20.31 20.62 5.70
C VAL A 12 -19.70 20.92 4.33
N GLY A 13 -18.71 21.79 4.29
CA GLY A 13 -17.93 22.03 3.09
C GLY A 13 -17.21 20.74 2.70
N ALA A 14 -17.62 20.13 1.59
CA ALA A 14 -16.79 19.12 0.94
C ALA A 14 -15.45 19.78 0.62
N ALA A 15 -14.36 19.23 1.17
CA ALA A 15 -13.02 19.66 0.82
C ALA A 15 -12.80 19.32 -0.65
N VAL A 16 -13.06 20.29 -1.54
CA VAL A 16 -12.70 20.19 -2.95
C VAL A 16 -11.18 20.23 -2.98
N ALA A 17 -10.56 19.11 -3.30
CA ALA A 17 -9.12 19.05 -3.50
C ALA A 17 -8.75 20.12 -4.53
N ALA A 18 -7.91 21.07 -4.14
CA ALA A 18 -7.41 22.09 -5.05
C ALA A 18 -6.69 21.40 -6.22
N PRO A 19 -6.86 21.88 -7.48
CA PRO A 19 -6.10 21.35 -8.59
C PRO A 19 -4.62 21.47 -8.27
N VAL A 20 -3.92 20.34 -8.22
CA VAL A 20 -2.46 20.30 -8.00
C VAL A 20 -1.85 21.07 -9.17
N SER A 21 -1.12 22.14 -8.87
CA SER A 21 -0.36 22.87 -9.89
C SER A 21 0.52 21.87 -10.62
N SER A 22 0.57 21.94 -11.94
CA SER A 22 1.48 21.13 -12.75
C SER A 22 2.91 21.51 -12.37
N ALA A 23 3.45 20.87 -11.33
CA ALA A 23 4.85 21.01 -10.99
C ALA A 23 5.67 20.59 -12.22
N ALA A 24 6.68 21.39 -12.53
CA ALA A 24 7.35 21.50 -13.84
C ALA A 24 8.16 20.26 -14.30
N GLY A 25 7.74 19.04 -13.94
CA GLY A 25 8.33 17.78 -14.36
C GLY A 25 7.39 16.95 -15.24
N ALA A 26 7.97 15.97 -15.94
CA ALA A 26 7.19 14.99 -16.71
C ALA A 26 6.18 14.24 -15.82
N THR A 27 5.05 13.86 -16.41
CA THR A 27 4.05 12.99 -15.76
C THR A 27 4.70 11.69 -15.35
N LYS A 28 4.57 11.34 -14.07
CA LYS A 28 5.02 10.08 -13.48
C LYS A 28 3.86 9.10 -13.40
N TYR A 29 4.17 7.81 -13.51
CA TYR A 29 3.21 6.71 -13.46
C TYR A 29 3.56 5.81 -12.29
N PHE A 30 2.60 5.63 -11.39
CA PHE A 30 2.79 4.81 -10.21
C PHE A 30 1.84 3.61 -10.26
N PHE A 31 2.40 2.42 -10.48
CA PHE A 31 1.65 1.17 -10.49
C PHE A 31 1.80 0.49 -9.14
N VAL A 32 0.69 0.29 -8.44
CA VAL A 32 0.71 -0.17 -7.05
C VAL A 32 0.00 -1.49 -6.92
N PHE A 33 0.62 -2.43 -6.21
CA PHE A 33 0.13 -3.78 -5.95
C PHE A 33 0.18 -4.02 -4.45
N GLY A 34 -0.73 -4.85 -3.95
CA GLY A 34 -0.76 -5.12 -2.52
C GLY A 34 -2.11 -5.61 -2.02
N ASP A 35 -2.31 -5.41 -0.72
CA ASP A 35 -3.48 -5.86 0.01
C ASP A 35 -4.34 -4.70 0.58
N SER A 36 -5.06 -4.95 1.68
CA SER A 36 -5.92 -3.96 2.35
C SER A 36 -5.16 -2.78 2.94
N TYR A 37 -3.86 -2.90 3.18
CA TYR A 37 -3.04 -1.78 3.66
C TYR A 37 -2.75 -0.78 2.54
N THR A 38 -3.07 -1.15 1.30
CA THR A 38 -2.79 -0.36 0.09
C THR A 38 -4.05 -0.04 -0.70
N SER A 39 -5.06 -0.93 -0.67
CA SER A 39 -6.23 -0.88 -1.55
C SER A 39 -7.05 0.41 -1.43
N SER A 40 -7.64 0.82 -2.56
CA SER A 40 -8.51 2.01 -2.67
C SER A 40 -9.81 1.75 -3.45
N GLY A 41 -10.02 0.50 -3.90
CA GLY A 41 -11.17 0.12 -4.71
C GLY A 41 -11.06 0.48 -6.20
N PHE A 42 -9.86 0.80 -6.70
CA PHE A 42 -9.65 1.13 -8.11
C PHE A 42 -10.00 -0.03 -9.04
N SER A 43 -10.71 0.30 -10.11
CA SER A 43 -11.05 -0.61 -11.21
C SER A 43 -10.39 -0.14 -12.49
N ILE A 44 -9.67 -1.05 -13.16
CA ILE A 44 -9.04 -0.76 -14.46
C ILE A 44 -10.06 -0.41 -15.56
N ASN A 45 -11.31 -0.85 -15.41
CA ASN A 45 -12.41 -0.53 -16.33
C ASN A 45 -13.10 0.81 -16.00
N GLY A 46 -12.81 1.41 -14.84
CA GLY A 46 -13.34 2.70 -14.45
C GLY A 46 -12.57 3.89 -15.05
N ALA A 47 -12.86 5.09 -14.52
CA ALA A 47 -12.18 6.33 -14.90
C ALA A 47 -10.67 6.21 -14.65
N LYS A 48 -9.86 6.59 -15.65
CA LYS A 48 -8.40 6.50 -15.56
C LYS A 48 -7.84 7.65 -14.72
N PRO A 49 -6.68 7.46 -14.07
CA PRO A 49 -5.91 8.53 -13.46
C PRO A 49 -5.76 9.74 -14.38
N SER A 50 -5.95 10.93 -13.84
CA SER A 50 -5.79 12.21 -14.54
C SER A 50 -5.29 13.30 -13.60
N ALA A 51 -4.95 14.48 -14.11
CA ALA A 51 -4.56 15.62 -13.28
C ALA A 51 -5.65 16.04 -12.26
N SER A 52 -6.94 15.88 -12.62
CA SER A 52 -8.08 16.21 -11.75
C SER A 52 -8.39 15.13 -10.71
N ASN A 53 -8.07 13.87 -11.01
CA ASN A 53 -8.15 12.76 -10.07
C ASN A 53 -6.94 11.83 -10.30
N PRO A 54 -5.83 12.05 -9.58
CA PRO A 54 -4.59 11.30 -9.78
C PRO A 54 -4.70 9.79 -9.54
N MET A 55 -5.76 9.31 -8.89
CA MET A 55 -6.01 7.88 -8.68
C MET A 55 -7.16 7.31 -9.54
N GLY A 56 -7.81 8.15 -10.35
CA GLY A 56 -8.81 7.75 -11.33
C GLY A 56 -10.18 7.41 -10.73
N ASN A 57 -10.33 6.23 -10.13
CA ASN A 57 -11.59 5.78 -9.52
C ASN A 57 -11.33 4.92 -8.28
N PRO A 58 -12.24 4.92 -7.28
CA PRO A 58 -13.35 5.86 -7.09
C PRO A 58 -12.86 7.29 -6.77
N ALA A 59 -13.77 8.21 -6.45
CA ALA A 59 -13.36 9.53 -5.96
C ALA A 59 -12.51 9.39 -4.69
N LEU A 60 -11.47 10.23 -4.55
CA LEU A 60 -10.59 10.22 -3.38
C LEU A 60 -11.38 10.40 -2.08
N PRO A 61 -11.05 9.66 -1.00
CA PRO A 61 -9.87 8.79 -0.84
C PRO A 61 -10.04 7.36 -1.42
N GLY A 62 -11.20 7.04 -1.99
CA GLY A 62 -11.57 5.70 -2.43
C GLY A 62 -12.19 4.85 -1.31
N ASN A 63 -12.36 3.57 -1.59
CA ASN A 63 -12.85 2.57 -0.63
C ASN A 63 -11.64 1.95 0.09
N THR A 64 -11.19 2.57 1.17
CA THR A 64 -9.96 2.18 1.90
C THR A 64 -10.29 1.56 3.26
N GLN A 65 -9.37 0.75 3.79
CA GLN A 65 -9.41 0.23 5.17
C GLN A 65 -8.60 1.12 6.13
N SER A 66 -8.36 2.38 5.77
CA SER A 66 -7.65 3.35 6.63
C SER A 66 -8.54 4.48 7.14
N GLY A 67 -9.80 4.56 6.71
CA GLY A 67 -10.70 5.70 6.98
C GLY A 67 -10.34 6.99 6.22
N GLY A 68 -9.34 6.95 5.34
CA GLY A 68 -8.86 8.08 4.55
C GLY A 68 -7.89 7.65 3.46
N LEU A 69 -6.90 8.50 3.14
CA LEU A 69 -5.87 8.13 2.18
C LEU A 69 -5.02 6.97 2.72
N THR A 70 -4.70 6.01 1.85
CA THR A 70 -3.61 5.05 2.06
C THR A 70 -2.29 5.67 1.59
N TRP A 71 -1.16 5.01 1.86
CA TRP A 71 0.16 5.49 1.48
C TRP A 71 0.30 5.91 0.00
N PRO A 72 -0.30 5.23 -1.01
CA PRO A 72 -0.23 5.67 -2.40
C PRO A 72 -1.05 6.95 -2.63
N GLY A 73 -2.16 7.12 -1.90
CA GLY A 73 -2.97 8.32 -1.97
C GLY A 73 -2.21 9.54 -1.48
N PHE A 74 -1.45 9.41 -0.38
CA PHE A 74 -0.55 10.46 0.08
C PHE A 74 0.54 10.77 -0.94
N LEU A 75 1.18 9.75 -1.49
CA LEU A 75 2.21 9.91 -2.53
C LEU A 75 1.68 10.55 -3.81
N ALA A 76 0.44 10.28 -4.21
CA ALA A 76 -0.15 10.80 -5.42
C ALA A 76 -0.67 12.24 -5.31
N THR A 77 -0.94 12.72 -4.09
CA THR A 77 -1.70 13.97 -3.87
C THR A 77 -1.04 14.99 -2.95
N GLN A 78 -0.16 14.57 -2.05
CA GLN A 78 0.42 15.45 -1.02
C GLN A 78 1.94 15.42 -0.99
N LEU A 79 2.56 14.31 -1.39
CA LEU A 79 4.01 14.10 -1.36
C LEU A 79 4.62 13.98 -2.77
N ASN A 80 3.85 14.22 -3.82
CA ASN A 80 4.34 14.21 -5.19
C ASN A 80 5.10 15.51 -5.54
N THR A 81 6.17 15.38 -6.32
CA THR A 81 6.92 16.51 -6.88
C THR A 81 6.61 16.80 -8.35
N SER A 82 5.88 15.92 -9.03
CA SER A 82 5.27 16.15 -10.34
C SER A 82 3.89 15.49 -10.41
N LEU A 83 3.14 15.66 -11.50
CA LEU A 83 1.88 14.93 -11.65
C LEU A 83 2.15 13.42 -11.63
N THR A 84 1.63 12.74 -10.61
CA THR A 84 1.79 11.28 -10.44
C THR A 84 0.44 10.60 -10.68
N LEU A 85 0.31 9.92 -11.82
CA LEU A 85 -0.87 9.14 -12.16
C LEU A 85 -0.76 7.74 -11.57
N THR A 86 -1.59 7.44 -10.58
CA THR A 86 -1.51 6.22 -9.77
C THR A 86 -2.59 5.21 -10.14
N PHE A 87 -2.15 4.02 -10.56
CA PHE A 87 -3.01 2.87 -10.84
C PHE A 87 -2.83 1.87 -9.69
N ASN A 88 -3.80 1.85 -8.78
CA ASN A 88 -3.71 1.05 -7.57
C ASN A 88 -4.46 -0.28 -7.72
N PHE A 89 -3.75 -1.33 -8.11
CA PHE A 89 -4.30 -2.67 -8.29
C PHE A 89 -4.49 -3.44 -6.98
N ALA A 90 -4.08 -2.89 -5.84
CA ALA A 90 -4.16 -3.60 -4.55
C ALA A 90 -5.61 -3.97 -4.19
N VAL A 91 -5.77 -5.18 -3.66
CA VAL A 91 -7.08 -5.73 -3.28
C VAL A 91 -7.05 -6.19 -1.84
N ALA A 92 -8.05 -5.79 -1.05
CA ALA A 92 -8.15 -6.17 0.35
C ALA A 92 -8.13 -7.70 0.55
N GLY A 93 -7.25 -8.17 1.43
CA GLY A 93 -7.05 -9.58 1.76
C GLY A 93 -6.22 -10.39 0.75
N ALA A 94 -5.64 -9.74 -0.26
CA ALA A 94 -4.75 -10.41 -1.21
C ALA A 94 -3.55 -11.06 -0.50
N THR A 95 -3.22 -12.26 -0.94
CA THR A 95 -1.94 -12.94 -0.75
C THR A 95 -1.11 -12.80 -2.02
N VAL A 96 0.15 -13.25 -2.02
CA VAL A 96 0.98 -13.26 -3.23
C VAL A 96 0.36 -14.16 -4.30
N ASP A 97 0.02 -15.40 -3.94
CA ASP A 97 -0.63 -16.36 -4.82
C ASP A 97 -1.53 -17.31 -4.01
N ASN A 98 -2.83 -17.35 -4.34
CA ASN A 98 -3.83 -18.14 -3.64
C ASN A 98 -3.57 -19.66 -3.68
N SER A 99 -2.71 -20.14 -4.57
CA SER A 99 -2.30 -21.55 -4.62
C SER A 99 -1.24 -21.93 -3.57
N ILE A 100 -0.57 -20.94 -2.96
CA ILE A 100 0.48 -21.13 -1.95
C ILE A 100 -0.08 -20.78 -0.56
N VAL A 101 -0.60 -19.57 -0.42
CA VAL A 101 -1.35 -19.11 0.75
C VAL A 101 -2.72 -18.64 0.28
N GLN A 102 -3.76 -19.34 0.71
CA GLN A 102 -5.11 -18.99 0.37
C GLN A 102 -5.50 -17.68 1.10
N ALA A 103 -6.07 -16.73 0.36
CA ALA A 103 -6.76 -15.60 0.96
C ALA A 103 -7.97 -16.06 1.80
N TYR A 104 -8.53 -15.16 2.60
CA TYR A 104 -9.65 -15.45 3.49
C TYR A 104 -10.93 -15.92 2.76
N MET A 105 -11.05 -15.63 1.45
CA MET A 105 -12.05 -16.20 0.55
C MET A 105 -11.40 -16.49 -0.82
N SER A 106 -11.84 -17.56 -1.49
CA SER A 106 -11.29 -17.99 -2.80
C SER A 106 -11.51 -17.00 -3.94
N SER A 107 -12.44 -16.06 -3.78
CA SER A 107 -12.74 -15.01 -4.77
C SER A 107 -11.81 -13.80 -4.69
N VAL A 108 -10.96 -13.70 -3.66
CA VAL A 108 -10.08 -12.55 -3.45
C VAL A 108 -8.91 -12.63 -4.43
N PRO A 109 -8.74 -11.65 -5.34
CA PRO A 109 -7.61 -11.61 -6.27
C PRO A 109 -6.27 -11.48 -5.54
N SER A 110 -5.31 -12.32 -5.92
CA SER A 110 -3.93 -12.31 -5.41
C SER A 110 -3.04 -11.31 -6.15
N ILE A 111 -1.78 -11.11 -5.74
CA ILE A 111 -0.81 -10.34 -6.51
C ILE A 111 -0.64 -10.92 -7.92
N ALA A 112 -0.69 -12.25 -8.08
CA ALA A 112 -0.64 -12.87 -9.40
C ALA A 112 -1.76 -12.37 -10.33
N ASP A 113 -2.98 -12.21 -9.81
CA ASP A 113 -4.13 -11.67 -10.55
C ASP A 113 -3.99 -10.17 -10.83
N GLN A 114 -3.44 -9.42 -9.88
CA GLN A 114 -3.16 -7.99 -10.03
C GLN A 114 -2.10 -7.74 -11.13
N VAL A 115 -1.01 -8.52 -11.13
CA VAL A 115 0.04 -8.48 -12.17
C VAL A 115 -0.52 -8.91 -13.53
N LYS A 116 -1.40 -9.92 -13.58
CA LYS A 116 -2.11 -10.29 -14.81
C LYS A 116 -2.97 -9.14 -15.32
N THR A 117 -3.70 -8.46 -14.45
CA THR A 117 -4.53 -7.30 -14.80
C THR A 117 -3.67 -6.17 -15.35
N TRP A 118 -2.55 -5.83 -14.70
CA TRP A 118 -1.59 -4.87 -15.21
C TRP A 118 -1.02 -5.29 -16.57
N THR A 119 -0.63 -6.56 -16.71
CA THR A 119 -0.02 -7.08 -17.95
C THR A 119 -0.96 -6.93 -19.14
N ASN A 120 -2.25 -7.21 -18.94
CA ASN A 120 -3.24 -7.16 -20.01
C ASN A 120 -3.60 -5.73 -20.43
N ASN A 121 -3.43 -4.74 -19.55
CA ASN A 121 -3.95 -3.39 -19.77
C ASN A 121 -2.88 -2.31 -19.91
N LEU A 122 -1.71 -2.47 -19.29
CA LEU A 122 -0.70 -1.42 -19.17
C LEU A 122 0.66 -1.79 -19.74
N LYS A 123 0.97 -3.08 -19.95
CA LYS A 123 2.23 -3.51 -20.57
C LYS A 123 2.46 -2.88 -21.95
N SER A 124 1.38 -2.73 -22.72
CA SER A 124 1.40 -2.13 -24.06
C SER A 124 1.58 -0.61 -24.07
N LYS A 125 1.61 0.05 -22.91
CA LYS A 125 1.73 1.51 -22.76
C LYS A 125 0.64 2.25 -23.53
N PRO A 126 -0.65 2.03 -23.19
CA PRO A 126 -1.76 2.63 -23.91
C PRO A 126 -1.72 4.16 -23.82
N THR A 127 -2.45 4.84 -24.69
CA THR A 127 -2.45 6.32 -24.78
C THR A 127 -2.87 7.03 -23.48
N TYR A 128 -3.65 6.37 -22.62
CA TYR A 128 -4.01 6.90 -21.29
C TYR A 128 -2.95 6.64 -20.22
N ALA A 129 -1.94 5.83 -20.50
CA ALA A 129 -0.80 5.55 -19.64
C ALA A 129 0.48 5.31 -20.47
N PRO A 130 1.01 6.33 -21.17
CA PRO A 130 2.22 6.22 -22.00
C PRO A 130 3.49 6.27 -21.13
N TRP A 131 3.62 5.32 -20.21
CA TRP A 131 4.73 5.25 -19.27
C TRP A 131 6.01 4.72 -19.93
N THR A 132 7.16 5.17 -19.43
CA THR A 132 8.50 4.68 -19.78
C THR A 132 9.18 4.11 -18.54
N PRO A 133 10.26 3.32 -18.66
CA PRO A 133 11.01 2.86 -17.51
C PRO A 133 11.44 3.99 -16.55
N GLU A 134 11.77 5.16 -17.06
CA GLU A 134 12.25 6.33 -16.32
C GLU A 134 11.12 7.08 -15.60
N THR A 135 9.89 6.98 -16.12
CA THR A 135 8.72 7.68 -15.57
C THR A 135 7.81 6.77 -14.76
N ALA A 136 8.13 5.47 -14.66
CA ALA A 136 7.32 4.48 -13.98
C ALA A 136 7.97 3.96 -12.69
N LEU A 137 7.17 3.89 -11.62
CA LEU A 137 7.48 3.19 -10.38
C LEU A 137 6.47 2.07 -10.14
N PHE A 138 6.97 0.93 -9.67
CA PHE A 138 6.17 -0.24 -9.30
C PHE A 138 6.27 -0.44 -7.78
N GLY A 139 5.25 -0.01 -7.06
CA GLY A 139 5.17 -0.14 -5.60
C GLY A 139 4.45 -1.40 -5.20
N VAL A 140 5.02 -2.20 -4.29
CA VAL A 140 4.37 -3.40 -3.78
C VAL A 140 4.46 -3.46 -2.26
N TRP A 141 3.31 -3.67 -1.61
CA TRP A 141 3.23 -3.96 -0.19
C TRP A 141 2.31 -5.15 0.06
N ILE A 142 2.92 -6.28 0.41
CA ILE A 142 2.26 -7.58 0.54
C ILE A 142 2.98 -8.42 1.59
N GLY A 143 2.35 -9.52 2.03
CA GLY A 143 2.87 -10.45 3.04
C GLY A 143 2.06 -10.47 4.33
N VAL A 144 1.26 -9.41 4.59
CA VAL A 144 0.45 -9.30 5.81
C VAL A 144 -0.58 -10.42 5.90
N ASN A 145 -1.30 -10.70 4.80
CA ASN A 145 -2.25 -11.82 4.75
C ASN A 145 -1.55 -13.16 4.61
N ASP A 146 -0.42 -13.22 3.90
CA ASP A 146 0.34 -14.46 3.70
C ASP A 146 0.76 -15.01 5.07
N VAL A 147 1.50 -14.22 5.84
CA VAL A 147 1.89 -14.55 7.21
C VAL A 147 0.65 -14.66 8.13
N GLY A 148 -0.28 -13.71 8.04
CA GLY A 148 -1.47 -13.68 8.91
C GLY A 148 -2.37 -14.91 8.80
N ASN A 149 -2.44 -15.53 7.61
CA ASN A 149 -3.27 -16.70 7.35
C ASN A 149 -2.52 -18.02 7.61
N SER A 150 -1.19 -18.02 7.64
CA SER A 150 -0.40 -19.26 7.74
C SER A 150 0.48 -19.42 8.98
N PHE A 151 0.75 -18.38 9.78
CA PHE A 151 1.75 -18.44 10.87
C PHE A 151 1.51 -19.53 11.94
N THR A 152 0.29 -20.04 12.10
CA THR A 152 -0.02 -21.15 13.03
C THR A 152 0.06 -22.54 12.39
N GLN A 153 0.31 -22.62 11.09
CA GLN A 153 0.34 -23.87 10.32
C GLN A 153 1.74 -24.49 10.37
N SER A 154 1.80 -25.82 10.30
CA SER A 154 3.07 -26.54 10.14
C SER A 154 3.71 -26.22 8.78
N GLY A 155 5.05 -26.17 8.75
CA GLY A 155 5.81 -25.95 7.51
C GLY A 155 5.82 -24.50 7.03
N GLU A 156 5.60 -23.54 7.93
CA GLU A 156 5.55 -22.11 7.61
C GLU A 156 6.80 -21.63 6.89
N GLU A 157 7.98 -22.08 7.32
CA GLU A 157 9.24 -21.65 6.70
C GLU A 157 9.29 -21.98 5.21
N ALA A 158 8.99 -23.23 4.87
CA ALA A 158 8.96 -23.69 3.49
C ALA A 158 7.85 -23.03 2.67
N ARG A 159 6.72 -22.69 3.30
CA ARG A 159 5.61 -21.99 2.66
C ARG A 159 5.99 -20.57 2.28
N LEU A 160 6.51 -19.78 3.22
CA LEU A 160 6.94 -18.40 2.98
C LEU A 160 8.09 -18.35 1.96
N ASN A 161 8.98 -19.35 1.93
CA ASN A 161 10.01 -19.46 0.89
C ASN A 161 9.40 -19.59 -0.51
N LYS A 162 8.42 -20.50 -0.69
CA LYS A 162 7.71 -20.66 -1.97
C LYS A 162 6.96 -19.39 -2.35
N ASP A 163 6.37 -18.73 -1.37
CA ASP A 163 5.59 -17.53 -1.58
C ASP A 163 6.48 -16.35 -2.02
N LEU A 164 7.64 -16.17 -1.39
CA LEU A 164 8.65 -15.22 -1.82
C LEU A 164 9.26 -15.56 -3.19
N ASP A 165 9.47 -16.85 -3.52
CA ASP A 165 9.90 -17.25 -4.88
C ASP A 165 8.87 -16.80 -5.92
N ARG A 166 7.59 -17.02 -5.61
CA ARG A 166 6.48 -16.60 -6.46
C ARG A 166 6.38 -15.08 -6.57
N TYR A 167 6.56 -14.36 -5.47
CA TYR A 167 6.56 -12.89 -5.46
C TYR A 167 7.62 -12.33 -6.41
N PHE A 168 8.87 -12.81 -6.34
CA PHE A 168 9.94 -12.35 -7.23
C PHE A 168 9.76 -12.82 -8.68
N SER A 169 9.15 -13.97 -8.93
CA SER A 169 8.73 -14.38 -10.28
C SER A 169 7.72 -13.41 -10.89
N LEU A 170 6.77 -12.91 -10.08
CA LEU A 170 5.80 -11.90 -10.51
C LEU A 170 6.47 -10.54 -10.79
N LEU A 171 7.46 -10.13 -9.98
CA LEU A 171 8.30 -8.97 -10.30
C LEU A 171 9.05 -9.17 -11.63
N GLY A 172 9.52 -10.38 -11.91
CA GLY A 172 10.11 -10.74 -13.20
C GLY A 172 9.15 -10.56 -14.37
N THR A 173 7.86 -10.85 -14.17
CA THR A 173 6.81 -10.61 -15.18
C THR A 173 6.65 -9.11 -15.46
N LEU A 174 6.63 -8.28 -14.41
CA LEU A 174 6.60 -6.81 -14.55
C LEU A 174 7.85 -6.30 -15.27
N TYR A 175 9.04 -6.79 -14.89
CA TYR A 175 10.32 -6.43 -15.49
C TYR A 175 10.38 -6.77 -16.99
N ALA A 176 9.92 -7.97 -17.37
CA ALA A 176 9.77 -8.37 -18.77
C ALA A 176 8.76 -7.51 -19.53
N GLY A 177 7.82 -6.87 -18.83
CA GLY A 177 6.91 -5.86 -19.37
C GLY A 177 7.52 -4.46 -19.53
N GLY A 178 8.75 -4.25 -19.08
CA GLY A 178 9.47 -2.98 -19.15
C GLY A 178 9.61 -2.23 -17.82
N ALA A 179 9.11 -2.79 -16.72
CA ALA A 179 9.33 -2.19 -15.39
C ALA A 179 10.83 -2.18 -15.06
N ARG A 180 11.32 -1.06 -14.50
CA ARG A 180 12.72 -0.94 -14.06
C ARG A 180 12.86 -0.45 -12.63
N ASN A 181 11.98 0.41 -12.14
CA ASN A 181 12.03 0.93 -10.78
C ASN A 181 10.96 0.29 -9.90
N PHE A 182 11.38 -0.30 -8.79
CA PHE A 182 10.52 -0.98 -7.84
C PHE A 182 10.71 -0.42 -6.42
N ALA A 183 9.61 -0.31 -5.68
CA ALA A 183 9.63 -0.04 -4.25
C ALA A 183 8.90 -1.16 -3.53
N LEU A 184 9.63 -1.97 -2.76
CA LEU A 184 9.09 -3.13 -2.04
C LEU A 184 9.04 -2.80 -0.55
N LEU A 185 7.84 -2.75 0.02
CA LEU A 185 7.65 -2.51 1.45
C LEU A 185 7.68 -3.86 2.18
N ASN A 186 8.45 -3.94 3.26
CA ASN A 186 8.49 -5.13 4.10
C ASN A 186 7.20 -5.24 4.95
N ILE A 187 6.99 -6.40 5.60
CA ILE A 187 5.81 -6.61 6.44
C ILE A 187 5.96 -5.73 7.70
N PRO A 188 4.96 -4.88 8.04
CA PRO A 188 5.00 -4.06 9.24
C PRO A 188 4.90 -4.93 10.50
N PRO A 189 5.12 -4.38 11.70
CA PRO A 189 5.04 -5.15 12.95
C PRO A 189 3.58 -5.47 13.29
N THR A 190 2.94 -6.37 12.55
CA THR A 190 1.53 -6.74 12.71
C THR A 190 1.27 -7.44 14.04
N ASN A 191 2.30 -7.92 14.72
CA ASN A 191 2.23 -8.35 16.12
C ASN A 191 1.85 -7.22 17.10
N LYS A 192 1.89 -5.95 16.69
CA LYS A 192 1.51 -4.78 17.49
C LYS A 192 0.11 -4.25 17.20
N ILE A 193 -0.63 -4.83 16.25
CA ILE A 193 -2.02 -4.40 15.97
C ILE A 193 -2.95 -4.80 17.13
N PRO A 194 -4.09 -4.11 17.33
CA PRO A 194 -5.02 -4.42 18.42
C PRO A 194 -5.48 -5.88 18.43
N GLN A 195 -5.74 -6.47 17.26
CA GLN A 195 -6.15 -7.87 17.12
C GLN A 195 -5.12 -8.88 17.66
N MET A 196 -3.83 -8.55 17.69
CA MET A 196 -2.78 -9.47 18.13
C MET A 196 -2.40 -9.32 19.61
N LYS A 197 -2.98 -8.35 20.33
CA LYS A 197 -2.62 -8.02 21.73
C LYS A 197 -2.71 -9.21 22.71
N SER A 198 -3.62 -10.15 22.47
CA SER A 198 -3.86 -11.30 23.36
C SER A 198 -3.77 -12.65 22.64
N ASN A 199 -3.12 -12.68 21.47
CA ASN A 199 -2.98 -13.92 20.73
C ASN A 199 -1.90 -14.83 21.36
N ALA A 200 -2.28 -16.03 21.80
CA ALA A 200 -1.36 -16.99 22.43
C ALA A 200 -0.22 -17.47 21.51
N LYS A 201 -0.35 -17.25 20.19
CA LYS A 201 0.60 -17.64 19.14
C LYS A 201 1.35 -16.44 18.55
N VAL A 202 1.35 -15.29 19.23
CA VAL A 202 2.03 -14.08 18.73
C VAL A 202 3.54 -14.28 18.50
N ALA A 203 4.19 -15.19 19.23
CA ALA A 203 5.60 -15.53 19.01
C ALA A 203 5.83 -16.18 17.63
N ASP A 204 4.91 -17.05 17.19
CA ASP A 204 4.96 -17.69 15.87
C ASP A 204 4.76 -16.64 14.76
N LEU A 205 3.85 -15.67 14.97
CA LEU A 205 3.68 -14.53 14.08
C LEU A 205 4.98 -13.71 13.96
N VAL A 206 5.62 -13.37 15.08
CA VAL A 206 6.87 -12.61 15.09
C VAL A 206 7.98 -13.35 14.34
N ALA A 207 8.07 -14.67 14.50
CA ALA A 207 9.04 -15.49 13.77
C ALA A 207 8.77 -15.47 12.26
N ALA A 208 7.52 -15.62 11.83
CA ALA A 208 7.12 -15.58 10.43
C ALA A 208 7.37 -14.21 9.77
N ILE A 209 7.01 -13.10 10.44
CA ILE A 209 7.33 -11.73 9.98
C ILE A 209 8.85 -11.57 9.82
N LYS A 210 9.62 -11.99 10.83
CA LYS A 210 11.08 -11.90 10.81
C LYS A 210 11.66 -12.68 9.62
N GLN A 211 11.17 -13.89 9.40
CA GLN A 211 11.62 -14.72 8.28
C GLN A 211 11.41 -13.99 6.95
N TRP A 212 10.19 -13.52 6.67
CA TRP A 212 9.88 -12.79 5.45
C TRP A 212 10.79 -11.57 5.27
N ASN A 213 10.85 -10.72 6.28
CA ASN A 213 11.57 -9.46 6.21
C ASN A 213 13.09 -9.67 6.07
N SER A 214 13.66 -10.72 6.68
CA SER A 214 15.08 -11.02 6.54
C SER A 214 15.49 -11.54 5.16
N GLN A 215 14.57 -12.18 4.43
CA GLN A 215 14.85 -12.73 3.11
C GLN A 215 14.69 -11.72 1.98
N LEU A 216 13.89 -10.67 2.21
CA LEU A 216 13.58 -9.69 1.18
C LEU A 216 14.85 -9.06 0.56
N PRO A 217 15.85 -8.58 1.33
CA PRO A 217 17.08 -8.01 0.76
C PRO A 217 17.87 -9.03 -0.08
N THR A 218 18.09 -10.25 0.42
CA THR A 218 18.83 -11.28 -0.32
C THR A 218 18.16 -11.65 -1.64
N ARG A 219 16.82 -11.68 -1.67
CA ARG A 219 16.06 -11.95 -2.88
C ARG A 219 16.08 -10.75 -3.84
N VAL A 220 16.12 -9.52 -3.33
CA VAL A 220 16.36 -8.32 -4.14
C VAL A 220 17.72 -8.38 -4.81
N ASP A 221 18.79 -8.71 -4.09
CA ASP A 221 20.14 -8.82 -4.66
C ASP A 221 20.19 -9.86 -5.79
N ALA A 222 19.57 -11.03 -5.58
CA ALA A 222 19.46 -12.07 -6.59
C ALA A 222 18.63 -11.61 -7.80
N PHE A 223 17.52 -10.90 -7.57
CA PHE A 223 16.67 -10.38 -8.63
C PHE A 223 17.39 -9.34 -9.49
N GLN A 224 18.09 -8.38 -8.88
CA GLN A 224 18.85 -7.36 -9.61
C GLN A 224 20.02 -7.97 -10.38
N THR A 225 20.68 -8.99 -9.82
CA THR A 225 21.72 -9.77 -10.51
C THR A 225 21.17 -10.46 -11.76
N ALA A 226 19.99 -11.08 -11.64
CA ALA A 226 19.34 -11.79 -12.76
C ALA A 226 18.68 -10.85 -13.78
N ASN A 227 18.40 -9.59 -13.41
CA ASN A 227 17.67 -8.63 -14.23
C ASN A 227 18.45 -7.30 -14.32
N PRO A 228 19.53 -7.23 -15.12
CA PRO A 228 20.35 -6.03 -15.23
C PRO A 228 19.53 -4.80 -15.65
N GLY A 229 19.59 -3.74 -14.85
CA GLY A 229 18.80 -2.52 -15.04
C GLY A 229 17.54 -2.45 -14.18
N ALA A 230 17.21 -3.50 -13.43
CA ALA A 230 16.25 -3.37 -12.34
C ALA A 230 16.86 -2.58 -11.17
N ASN A 231 16.18 -1.54 -10.74
CA ASN A 231 16.45 -0.78 -9.54
C ASN A 231 15.36 -1.07 -8.51
N VAL A 232 15.74 -1.62 -7.36
CA VAL A 232 14.80 -2.04 -6.33
C VAL A 232 15.15 -1.36 -5.01
N THR A 233 14.22 -0.59 -4.48
CA THR A 233 14.32 0.02 -3.16
C THR A 233 13.47 -0.78 -2.18
N VAL A 234 14.10 -1.34 -1.14
CA VAL A 234 13.37 -1.93 -0.01
C VAL A 234 13.06 -0.84 1.00
N VAL A 235 11.79 -0.71 1.38
CA VAL A 235 11.31 0.26 2.35
C VAL A 235 10.96 -0.45 3.65
N ASP A 236 11.63 -0.08 4.74
CA ASP A 236 11.33 -0.60 6.07
C ASP A 236 10.12 0.12 6.67
N THR A 237 9.09 -0.66 6.96
CA THR A 237 7.82 -0.20 7.52
C THR A 237 7.78 -0.27 9.05
N ASN A 238 8.81 -0.82 9.71
CA ASN A 238 8.86 -0.80 11.18
C ASN A 238 8.98 0.63 11.75
N PRO A 239 9.92 1.48 11.31
CA PRO A 239 10.07 2.83 11.87
C PRO A 239 8.81 3.70 11.88
N PRO A 240 7.99 3.78 10.81
CA PRO A 240 6.77 4.58 10.85
C PRO A 240 5.74 4.03 11.86
N TRP A 241 5.66 2.71 12.04
CA TRP A 241 4.82 2.10 13.07
C TRP A 241 5.30 2.44 14.48
N GLU A 242 6.59 2.24 14.76
CA GLU A 242 7.16 2.54 16.08
C GLU A 242 6.99 4.01 16.45
N THR A 243 7.21 4.90 15.48
CA THR A 243 7.04 6.36 15.67
C THR A 243 5.62 6.70 16.10
N ALA A 244 4.61 6.14 15.42
CA ALA A 244 3.22 6.37 15.77
C ALA A 244 2.86 5.83 17.16
N LEU A 245 3.28 4.59 17.44
CA LEU A 245 2.94 3.89 18.68
C LEU A 245 3.66 4.46 19.91
N ALA A 246 4.86 5.03 19.74
CA ALA A 246 5.59 5.67 20.82
C ALA A 246 4.93 6.98 21.29
N ASN A 247 4.20 7.67 20.43
CA ASN A 247 3.58 8.96 20.75
C ASN A 247 2.17 9.12 20.13
N PRO A 248 1.18 8.29 20.53
CA PRO A 248 -0.16 8.29 19.92
C PRO A 248 -0.86 9.65 20.03
N LYS A 249 -0.62 10.40 21.11
CA LYS A 249 -1.24 11.72 21.34
C LYS A 249 -0.80 12.76 20.31
N ALA A 250 0.45 12.70 19.82
CA ALA A 250 0.92 13.57 18.75
C ALA A 250 0.17 13.35 17.43
N TYR A 251 -0.48 12.19 17.27
CA TYR A 251 -1.29 11.82 16.12
C TYR A 251 -2.79 11.86 16.41
N GLY A 252 -3.22 12.63 17.41
CA GLY A 252 -4.64 12.83 17.73
C GLY A 252 -5.35 11.61 18.31
N THR A 253 -4.58 10.64 18.82
CA THR A 253 -5.09 9.38 19.35
C THR A 253 -5.03 9.36 20.89
N PRO A 254 -6.11 8.99 21.61
CA PRO A 254 -6.13 8.97 23.07
C PRO A 254 -5.18 7.92 23.68
N ASP A 255 -5.09 6.73 23.08
CA ASP A 255 -4.18 5.65 23.47
C ASP A 255 -3.90 4.67 22.31
N VAL A 256 -2.84 3.87 22.44
CA VAL A 256 -2.38 2.94 21.39
C VAL A 256 -3.34 1.79 21.06
N SER A 257 -4.40 1.58 21.83
CA SER A 257 -5.42 0.56 21.59
C SER A 257 -6.73 1.10 21.00
N CYS A 258 -6.87 2.42 20.90
CA CYS A 258 -7.99 3.10 20.27
C CYS A 258 -8.23 2.58 18.85
N THR A 259 -9.46 2.21 18.52
CA THR A 259 -9.91 1.92 17.16
C THR A 259 -11.06 2.86 16.79
N ASN A 260 -11.07 3.37 15.56
CA ASN A 260 -12.18 4.16 15.05
C ASN A 260 -12.21 4.11 13.52
N ALA A 261 -13.35 3.75 12.95
CA ALA A 261 -13.55 3.61 11.52
C ALA A 261 -13.27 4.90 10.73
N ASN A 262 -13.27 6.07 11.37
CA ASN A 262 -12.83 7.30 10.70
C ASN A 262 -11.32 7.33 10.38
N GLY A 263 -10.52 6.45 11.01
CA GLY A 263 -9.08 6.31 10.86
C GLY A 263 -8.23 7.55 11.18
N LYS A 264 -8.84 8.58 11.79
CA LYS A 264 -8.23 9.88 12.06
C LYS A 264 -8.09 10.17 13.55
N SER A 265 -9.09 9.75 14.35
CA SER A 265 -9.07 9.96 15.81
C SER A 265 -8.42 8.81 16.57
N CYS A 266 -7.98 7.76 15.87
CA CYS A 266 -7.18 6.68 16.41
C CYS A 266 -6.08 6.30 15.40
N LEU A 267 -5.00 5.69 15.91
CA LEU A 267 -3.95 5.10 15.06
C LEU A 267 -4.47 3.91 14.24
N TRP A 268 -5.57 3.30 14.66
CA TRP A 268 -6.15 2.11 14.06
C TRP A 268 -7.55 2.40 13.51
N HIS A 269 -7.79 2.05 12.25
CA HIS A 269 -9.10 2.15 11.62
C HIS A 269 -10.07 1.10 12.22
N ASP A 270 -9.58 -0.12 12.36
CA ASP A 270 -10.23 -1.23 13.04
C ASP A 270 -9.18 -2.03 13.83
N SER A 271 -9.46 -3.25 14.25
CA SER A 271 -8.50 -4.05 15.02
C SER A 271 -7.28 -4.54 14.21
N TYR A 272 -7.32 -4.44 12.89
CA TYR A 272 -6.34 -5.02 11.97
C TYR A 272 -5.62 -3.98 11.12
N HIS A 273 -6.28 -2.89 10.74
CA HIS A 273 -5.80 -1.95 9.73
C HIS A 273 -5.30 -0.63 10.35
N PRO A 274 -4.15 -0.12 9.86
CA PRO A 274 -3.64 1.19 10.28
C PRO A 274 -4.55 2.31 9.77
N GLY A 275 -4.76 3.31 10.63
CA GLY A 275 -5.40 4.56 10.28
C GLY A 275 -4.50 5.48 9.45
N VAL A 276 -5.03 6.66 9.16
CA VAL A 276 -4.43 7.68 8.28
C VAL A 276 -3.06 8.16 8.77
N ALA A 277 -2.84 8.24 10.08
CA ALA A 277 -1.57 8.70 10.65
C ALA A 277 -0.40 7.77 10.30
N ILE A 278 -0.58 6.46 10.50
CA ILE A 278 0.44 5.46 10.16
C ILE A 278 0.63 5.40 8.64
N GLN A 279 -0.46 5.40 7.87
CA GLN A 279 -0.40 5.43 6.39
C GLN A 279 0.40 6.64 5.87
N LYS A 280 0.26 7.81 6.50
CA LYS A 280 1.02 9.01 6.15
C LYS A 280 2.51 8.87 6.47
N LEU A 281 2.85 8.34 7.65
CA LEU A 281 4.25 8.11 8.02
C LEU A 281 4.93 7.13 7.05
N VAL A 282 4.23 6.07 6.65
CA VAL A 282 4.72 5.14 5.63
C VAL A 282 4.94 5.83 4.30
N ALA A 283 3.99 6.64 3.86
CA ALA A 283 4.14 7.41 2.62
C ALA A 283 5.37 8.35 2.68
N GLN A 284 5.61 8.99 3.84
CA GLN A 284 6.80 9.82 4.05
C GLN A 284 8.09 9.01 4.01
N THR A 285 8.11 7.81 4.59
CA THR A 285 9.27 6.90 4.51
C THR A 285 9.54 6.49 3.06
N VAL A 286 8.49 6.15 2.28
CA VAL A 286 8.64 5.82 0.86
C VAL A 286 9.15 7.03 0.06
N ALA A 287 8.55 8.21 0.25
CA ALA A 287 8.97 9.43 -0.43
C ALA A 287 10.44 9.77 -0.12
N ALA A 288 10.86 9.63 1.14
CA ALA A 288 12.23 9.84 1.54
C ALA A 288 13.20 8.83 0.91
N ALA A 289 12.83 7.53 0.87
CA ALA A 289 13.66 6.48 0.28
C ALA A 289 13.84 6.64 -1.25
N LEU A 290 12.90 7.32 -1.90
CA LEU A 290 12.91 7.57 -3.35
C LEU A 290 13.17 9.04 -3.70
N ASN A 291 13.65 9.83 -2.73
CA ASN A 291 13.92 11.25 -2.91
C ASN A 291 14.95 11.46 -4.02
N GLY A 292 14.63 12.32 -4.99
CA GLY A 292 15.50 12.64 -6.11
C GLY A 292 15.55 11.57 -7.21
N THR A 293 14.82 10.45 -7.05
CA THR A 293 14.64 9.44 -8.12
C THR A 293 13.22 9.45 -8.66
N PHE A 294 12.21 9.28 -7.79
CA PHE A 294 10.80 9.28 -8.18
C PHE A 294 9.94 10.26 -7.38
N PHE A 295 10.27 10.56 -6.12
CA PHE A 295 9.59 11.59 -5.33
C PHE A 295 10.51 12.77 -5.08
#